data_AF-A0A7V9TRJ2-F1
#
_entry.id   AF-A0A7V9TRJ2-F1
#
_cell.length_a   1.000
_cell.length_b   1.000
_cell.length_c   1.000
_cell.angle_alpha   90.00
_cell.angle_beta   90.00
_cell.angle_gamma   90.00
#
_symmetry.space_group_name_H-M   'P 1'
#
loop_
_entity.id
_entity.type
_entity.pdbx_description
1 polymer ?
#
loop_
_entity_poly.entity_id
_entity_poly.type
_entity_poly.pdbx_seq_one_letter_code
_entity_poly.pdbx_strand_id
1 'polypeptide(L)'
;EQLCIEALADRLLVARSGLIAGHGDLSDRFGYWPGRFAAAVTGMNGWSAAAPVLVPDTFDAPTQTLDVRDLAGWLLDVGDRGVVGTFNACSQTVRFGDVLDACASTVGGDVERTAVPSRWLAEQGVEQYMGPRSLPLWFHEPAYLGWSDRDSSAAYAAGMRSLPLTDLVSAALEWELERGLGRVRRAGLSPEEERSLLSGWSVAKPQ
;
A
#
# COMPACT_ATOMS: atom_id res chain seq x y z
N GLU A 1 21.78 -1.89 12.38
CA GLU A 1 21.80 -0.41 12.43
C GLU A 1 22.83 0.10 13.44
N GLN A 2 22.64 -0.14 14.74
CA GLN A 2 23.52 0.35 15.82
C GLN A 2 25.02 0.11 15.58
N LEU A 3 25.40 -1.12 15.21
CA LEU A 3 26.80 -1.47 14.90
C LEU A 3 27.40 -0.65 13.75
N CYS A 4 26.60 -0.30 12.74
CA CYS A 4 27.07 0.52 11.63
C CYS A 4 27.26 1.98 12.09
N ILE A 5 26.33 2.50 12.90
CA ILE A 5 26.42 3.85 13.47
C ILE A 5 27.69 3.97 14.31
N GLU A 6 27.97 2.99 15.16
CA GLU A 6 29.17 2.96 15.99
C GLU A 6 30.47 2.89 15.17
N ALA A 7 30.49 2.11 14.08
CA ALA A 7 31.69 1.92 13.28
C ALA A 7 31.98 3.05 12.26
N LEU A 8 30.93 3.70 11.76
CA LEU A 8 31.03 4.64 10.64
C LEU A 8 30.74 6.09 11.03
N ALA A 9 30.01 6.34 12.12
CA ALA A 9 29.73 7.65 12.71
C ALA A 9 29.37 8.73 11.66
N ASP A 10 30.26 9.70 11.46
CA ASP A 10 30.14 10.85 10.57
C ASP A 10 30.29 10.51 9.08
N ARG A 11 30.35 9.23 8.72
CA ARG A 11 30.41 8.71 7.34
C ARG A 11 29.21 7.85 6.97
N LEU A 12 28.17 7.82 7.81
CA LEU A 12 26.99 6.99 7.60
C LEU A 12 25.71 7.82 7.47
N LEU A 13 24.93 7.49 6.44
CA LEU A 13 23.52 7.79 6.38
C LEU A 13 22.71 6.51 6.63
N VAL A 14 21.73 6.60 7.51
CA VAL A 14 20.73 5.54 7.75
C VAL A 14 19.40 6.03 7.19
N ALA A 15 18.92 5.36 6.13
CA ALA A 15 17.58 5.56 5.60
C ALA A 15 16.64 4.47 6.12
N ARG A 16 15.73 4.85 7.02
CA ARG A 16 14.67 3.97 7.52
C ARG A 16 13.47 4.09 6.60
N SER A 17 13.46 3.26 5.57
CA SER A 17 12.37 3.30 4.59
C SER A 17 11.06 2.76 5.15
N GLY A 18 9.95 3.41 4.79
CA GLY A 18 8.61 2.91 4.98
C GLY A 18 8.25 1.78 4.00
N LEU A 19 6.97 1.63 3.69
CA LEU A 19 6.55 0.70 2.64
C LEU A 19 7.05 1.20 1.28
N ILE A 20 7.88 0.40 0.60
CA ILE A 20 8.30 0.67 -0.78
C ILE A 20 7.28 0.04 -1.73
N ALA A 21 6.90 0.78 -2.77
CA ALA A 21 6.00 0.31 -3.83
C ALA A 21 6.39 0.86 -5.22
N GLY A 22 5.49 0.67 -6.18
CA GLY A 22 5.67 1.04 -7.58
C GLY A 22 6.09 -0.14 -8.44
N HIS A 23 6.68 0.15 -9.60
CA HIS A 23 7.14 -0.88 -10.52
C HIS A 23 8.27 -1.70 -9.87
N GLY A 24 8.10 -3.03 -9.83
CA GLY A 24 9.04 -3.93 -9.15
C GLY A 24 8.69 -4.28 -7.70
N ASP A 25 7.55 -3.81 -7.14
CA ASP A 25 7.11 -4.22 -5.80
C ASP A 25 6.85 -5.74 -5.74
N LEU A 26 7.62 -6.44 -4.90
CA LEU A 26 7.50 -7.89 -4.67
C LEU A 26 6.78 -8.21 -3.35
N SER A 27 6.38 -7.19 -2.59
CA SER A 27 5.66 -7.37 -1.34
C SER A 27 4.17 -7.62 -1.53
N ASP A 28 3.65 -7.31 -2.73
CA ASP A 28 2.24 -7.39 -3.13
C ASP A 28 1.29 -6.50 -2.31
N ARG A 29 1.80 -5.68 -1.37
CA ARG A 29 0.98 -4.90 -0.43
C ARG A 29 0.32 -3.72 -1.13
N PHE A 30 1.10 -2.81 -1.71
CA PHE A 30 0.53 -1.66 -2.38
C PHE A 30 -0.14 -2.06 -3.70
N GLY A 31 0.55 -2.89 -4.50
CA GLY A 31 0.04 -3.39 -5.79
C GLY A 31 -1.27 -4.18 -5.72
N TYR A 32 -1.68 -4.67 -4.54
CA TYR A 32 -2.97 -5.36 -4.36
C TYR A 32 -4.14 -4.49 -4.81
N TRP A 33 -4.13 -3.20 -4.44
CA TRP A 33 -5.22 -2.27 -4.70
C TRP A 33 -5.40 -1.97 -6.19
N PRO A 34 -4.42 -1.44 -6.94
CA PRO A 34 -4.57 -1.22 -8.37
C PRO A 34 -4.88 -2.51 -9.13
N GLY A 35 -4.24 -3.63 -8.76
CA GLY A 35 -4.50 -4.92 -9.39
C GLY A 35 -5.94 -5.41 -9.18
N ARG A 36 -6.48 -5.27 -7.97
CA ARG A 36 -7.87 -5.65 -7.66
C ARG A 36 -8.89 -4.76 -8.36
N PHE A 37 -8.65 -3.45 -8.44
CA PHE A 37 -9.50 -2.51 -9.18
C PHE A 37 -9.49 -2.84 -10.68
N ALA A 38 -8.33 -3.13 -11.27
CA ALA A 38 -8.23 -3.54 -12.67
C ALA A 38 -8.97 -4.87 -12.94
N ALA A 39 -8.90 -5.82 -12.00
CA ALA A 39 -9.67 -7.06 -12.09
C ALA A 39 -11.19 -6.83 -12.01
N ALA A 40 -11.65 -5.84 -11.24
CA ALA A 40 -13.07 -5.47 -11.15
C ALA A 40 -13.61 -5.00 -12.49
N VAL A 41 -12.83 -4.22 -13.24
CA VAL A 41 -13.23 -3.69 -14.55
C VAL A 41 -13.16 -4.76 -15.63
N THR A 42 -12.13 -5.60 -15.63
CA THR A 42 -11.88 -6.58 -16.70
C THR A 42 -12.62 -7.91 -16.53
N GLY A 43 -13.07 -8.24 -15.31
CA GLY A 43 -13.68 -9.54 -15.00
C GLY A 43 -12.72 -10.73 -15.15
N MET A 44 -11.42 -10.49 -15.01
CA MET A 44 -10.39 -11.51 -15.14
C MET A 44 -10.07 -12.18 -13.79
N ASN A 45 -9.44 -13.36 -13.87
CA ASN A 45 -8.84 -14.07 -12.73
C ASN A 45 -9.83 -14.47 -11.63
N GLY A 46 -11.03 -14.91 -12.02
CA GLY A 46 -12.06 -15.38 -11.09
C GLY A 46 -12.90 -14.26 -10.46
N TRP A 47 -12.57 -13.00 -10.70
CA TRP A 47 -13.44 -11.87 -10.37
C TRP A 47 -14.52 -11.73 -11.45
N SER A 48 -15.77 -11.48 -11.06
CA SER A 48 -16.77 -11.04 -12.02
C SER A 48 -16.48 -9.61 -12.43
N ALA A 49 -16.66 -9.29 -13.71
CA ALA A 49 -16.70 -7.89 -14.14
C ALA A 49 -17.78 -7.17 -13.34
N ALA A 50 -17.50 -5.93 -12.94
CA ALA A 50 -18.32 -5.10 -12.07
C ALA A 50 -18.60 -5.70 -10.67
N ALA A 51 -17.84 -6.70 -10.20
CA ALA A 51 -17.93 -7.12 -8.80
C ALA A 51 -17.40 -6.01 -7.89
N PRO A 52 -18.15 -5.63 -6.83
CA PRO A 52 -17.69 -4.60 -5.91
C PRO A 52 -16.37 -5.01 -5.26
N VAL A 53 -15.48 -4.04 -5.06
CA VAL A 53 -14.23 -4.23 -4.32
C VAL A 53 -14.54 -4.16 -2.83
N LEU A 54 -14.19 -5.20 -2.07
CA LEU A 54 -14.26 -5.14 -0.62
C LEU A 54 -13.18 -4.19 -0.11
N VAL A 55 -13.57 -3.19 0.68
CA VAL A 55 -12.65 -2.26 1.32
C VAL A 55 -12.94 -2.19 2.81
N PRO A 56 -11.92 -2.06 3.68
CA PRO A 56 -12.17 -1.78 5.08
C PRO A 56 -12.74 -0.36 5.24
N ASP A 57 -13.71 -0.21 6.13
CA ASP A 57 -14.37 1.07 6.44
C ASP A 57 -13.45 1.96 7.32
N THR A 58 -12.30 2.31 6.76
CA THR A 58 -11.23 3.09 7.40
C THR A 58 -10.64 4.09 6.41
N PHE A 59 -11.50 4.78 5.66
CA PHE A 59 -11.08 5.68 4.57
C PHE A 59 -10.13 6.79 5.02
N ASP A 60 -10.28 7.30 6.23
CA ASP A 60 -9.42 8.37 6.78
C ASP A 60 -8.13 7.84 7.43
N ALA A 61 -7.90 6.51 7.43
CA ALA A 61 -6.68 5.96 8.01
C ALA A 61 -5.43 6.48 7.25
N PRO A 62 -4.37 6.87 7.97
CA PRO A 62 -3.14 7.35 7.35
C PRO A 62 -2.42 6.21 6.63
N THR A 63 -1.89 6.50 5.46
CA THR A 63 -1.04 5.60 4.68
C THR A 63 0.21 6.33 4.22
N GLN A 64 1.32 5.60 4.17
CA GLN A 64 2.61 6.08 3.68
C GLN A 64 3.23 5.00 2.80
N THR A 65 3.51 5.35 1.55
CA THR A 65 4.11 4.44 0.57
C THR A 65 5.05 5.22 -0.32
N LEU A 66 6.30 4.78 -0.41
CA LEU A 66 7.35 5.44 -1.18
C LEU A 66 7.61 4.68 -2.49
N ASP A 67 7.68 5.38 -3.62
CA ASP A 67 8.12 4.77 -4.88
C ASP A 67 9.60 4.37 -4.77
N VAL A 68 9.95 3.19 -5.28
CA VAL A 68 11.35 2.71 -5.27
C VAL A 68 12.31 3.68 -5.99
N ARG A 69 11.85 4.38 -7.03
CA ARG A 69 12.65 5.34 -7.81
C ARG A 69 12.93 6.60 -7.00
N ASP A 70 11.96 7.05 -6.21
CA ASP A 70 12.14 8.21 -5.32
C ASP A 70 13.16 7.91 -4.23
N LEU A 71 13.05 6.74 -3.60
CA LEU A 71 14.03 6.29 -2.60
C LEU A 71 15.42 6.15 -3.21
N ALA A 72 15.55 5.46 -4.34
CA ALA A 72 16.82 5.23 -4.99
C ALA A 72 17.47 6.54 -5.45
N GLY A 73 16.68 7.43 -6.08
CA GLY A 73 17.16 8.74 -6.53
C GLY A 73 17.64 9.60 -5.37
N TRP A 74 16.88 9.63 -4.27
CA TRP A 74 17.29 10.37 -3.08
C TRP A 74 18.57 9.79 -2.45
N LEU A 75 18.68 8.47 -2.31
CA LEU A 75 19.88 7.80 -1.77
C LEU A 75 21.15 8.09 -2.59
N LEU A 76 21.03 8.13 -3.92
CA LEU A 76 22.14 8.50 -4.80
C LEU A 76 22.55 9.97 -4.61
N ASP A 77 21.58 10.87 -4.57
CA ASP A 77 21.83 12.31 -4.39
C ASP A 77 22.47 12.64 -3.02
N VAL A 78 21.94 12.08 -1.93
CA VAL A 78 22.53 12.31 -0.60
C VAL A 78 23.89 11.66 -0.44
N GLY A 79 24.12 10.54 -1.13
CA GLY A 79 25.43 9.89 -1.19
C GLY A 79 26.48 10.77 -1.88
N ASP A 80 26.13 11.36 -3.02
CA ASP A 80 27.01 12.28 -3.77
C ASP A 80 27.32 13.56 -2.98
N ARG A 81 26.32 14.10 -2.27
CA ARG A 81 26.48 15.29 -1.42
C ARG A 81 27.12 15.00 -0.05
N GLY A 82 27.42 13.74 0.28
CA GLY A 82 28.03 13.35 1.55
C GLY A 82 27.16 13.64 2.78
N VAL A 83 25.83 13.59 2.65
CA VAL A 83 24.91 13.80 3.78
C VAL A 83 25.01 12.60 4.72
N VAL A 84 25.06 12.87 6.02
CA VAL A 84 25.10 11.86 7.09
C VAL A 84 23.97 12.06 8.08
N GLY A 85 23.66 11.02 8.84
CA GLY A 85 22.60 11.03 9.85
C GLY A 85 21.53 9.98 9.63
N THR A 86 20.47 10.03 10.43
CA THR A 86 19.36 9.06 10.38
C THR A 86 18.09 9.75 9.92
N PHE A 87 17.44 9.17 8.92
CA PHE A 87 16.26 9.73 8.26
C PHE A 87 15.20 8.65 8.12
N ASN A 88 13.95 8.99 8.48
CA ASN A 88 12.82 8.20 8.00
C ASN A 88 12.55 8.60 6.55
N ALA A 89 12.51 7.61 5.66
CA ALA A 89 12.26 7.79 4.24
C ALA A 89 10.89 7.18 3.88
N CYS A 90 9.83 7.96 4.08
CA CYS A 90 8.47 7.62 3.72
C CYS A 90 7.88 8.74 2.84
N SER A 91 6.83 8.45 2.08
CA SER A 91 6.07 9.50 1.40
C SER A 91 5.40 10.44 2.42
N GLN A 92 4.84 11.53 1.91
CA GLN A 92 3.81 12.26 2.64
C GLN A 92 2.66 11.32 2.99
N THR A 93 2.05 11.55 4.14
CA THR A 93 0.89 10.78 4.60
C THR A 93 -0.32 11.16 3.76
N VAL A 94 -0.98 10.16 3.18
CA VAL A 94 -2.25 10.30 2.44
C VAL A 94 -3.31 9.41 3.06
N ARG A 95 -4.60 9.75 2.90
CA ARG A 95 -5.67 8.92 3.45
C ARG A 95 -5.82 7.66 2.60
N PHE A 96 -6.21 6.56 3.24
CA PHE A 96 -6.48 5.31 2.54
C PHE A 96 -7.54 5.46 1.43
N GLY A 97 -8.57 6.28 1.66
CA GLY A 97 -9.58 6.63 0.65
C GLY A 97 -8.98 7.28 -0.60
N ASP A 98 -7.98 8.15 -0.44
CA ASP A 98 -7.32 8.82 -1.57
C ASP A 98 -6.55 7.80 -2.44
N VAL A 99 -5.98 6.74 -1.83
CA VAL A 99 -5.36 5.62 -2.54
C VAL A 99 -6.39 4.84 -3.35
N LEU A 100 -7.56 4.55 -2.76
CA LEU A 100 -8.64 3.86 -3.45
C LEU A 100 -9.21 4.68 -4.62
N ASP A 101 -9.39 5.98 -4.43
CA ASP A 101 -9.87 6.90 -5.47
C ASP A 101 -8.86 7.02 -6.62
N ALA A 102 -7.57 7.07 -6.31
CA ALA A 102 -6.51 7.02 -7.32
C ALA A 102 -6.54 5.69 -8.10
N CYS A 103 -6.71 4.55 -7.42
CA CYS A 103 -6.85 3.24 -8.08
C CYS A 103 -8.05 3.20 -9.04
N ALA A 104 -9.23 3.66 -8.59
CA ALA A 104 -10.43 3.73 -9.42
C ALA A 104 -10.23 4.60 -10.66
N SER A 105 -9.61 5.78 -10.47
CA SER A 105 -9.32 6.72 -11.55
C SER A 105 -8.39 6.12 -12.60
N THR A 106 -7.32 5.41 -12.18
CA THR A 106 -6.34 4.79 -13.09
C THR A 106 -6.96 3.70 -13.97
N VAL A 107 -7.98 2.98 -13.50
CA VAL A 107 -8.63 1.90 -14.26
C VAL A 107 -9.85 2.36 -15.07
N GLY A 108 -10.08 3.67 -15.18
CA GLY A 108 -11.11 4.24 -16.04
C GLY A 108 -12.45 4.52 -15.37
N GLY A 109 -12.52 4.63 -14.04
CA GLY A 109 -13.65 5.26 -13.34
C GLY A 109 -14.31 4.39 -12.26
N ASP A 110 -15.58 4.68 -12.00
CA ASP A 110 -16.29 4.37 -10.75
C ASP A 110 -16.48 2.86 -10.51
N VAL A 111 -15.49 2.25 -9.87
CA VAL A 111 -15.54 0.86 -9.41
C VAL A 111 -16.34 0.84 -8.10
N GLU A 112 -17.42 0.06 -8.08
CA GLU A 112 -18.23 -0.10 -6.87
C GLU A 112 -17.39 -0.64 -5.72
N ARG A 113 -17.56 -0.05 -4.53
CA ARG A 113 -16.84 -0.40 -3.30
C ARG A 113 -17.84 -0.84 -2.25
N THR A 114 -17.59 -1.99 -1.63
CA THR A 114 -18.32 -2.43 -0.43
C THR A 114 -17.44 -2.16 0.78
N ALA A 115 -17.78 -1.11 1.54
CA ALA A 115 -17.14 -0.81 2.82
C ALA A 115 -17.58 -1.80 3.90
N VAL A 116 -16.61 -2.39 4.59
CA VAL A 116 -16.84 -3.40 5.64
C VAL A 116 -16.15 -2.97 6.94
N PRO A 117 -16.85 -2.96 8.09
CA PRO A 117 -16.28 -2.58 9.37
C PRO A 117 -15.09 -3.45 9.78
N SER A 118 -14.01 -2.82 10.26
CA SER A 118 -12.78 -3.51 10.68
C SER A 118 -13.03 -4.63 11.70
N ARG A 119 -13.96 -4.42 12.64
CA ARG A 119 -14.31 -5.44 13.65
C ARG A 119 -14.80 -6.74 13.00
N TRP A 120 -15.63 -6.62 11.96
CA TRP A 120 -16.22 -7.77 11.30
C TRP A 120 -15.17 -8.48 10.45
N LEU A 121 -14.32 -7.73 9.75
CA LEU A 121 -13.19 -8.29 8.99
C LEU A 121 -12.25 -9.10 9.90
N ALA A 122 -11.91 -8.56 11.07
CA ALA A 122 -11.10 -9.26 12.06
C ALA A 122 -11.80 -10.53 12.59
N GLU A 123 -13.10 -10.47 12.90
CA GLU A 123 -13.90 -11.64 13.30
C GLU A 123 -13.97 -12.73 12.21
N GLN A 124 -13.89 -12.36 10.92
CA GLN A 124 -13.82 -13.30 9.79
C GLN A 124 -12.40 -13.83 9.51
N GLY A 125 -11.42 -13.48 10.36
CA GLY A 125 -10.03 -13.89 10.23
C GLY A 125 -9.32 -13.26 9.03
N VAL A 126 -9.65 -12.01 8.70
CA VAL A 126 -8.88 -11.23 7.73
C VAL A 126 -7.68 -10.61 8.45
N GLU A 127 -6.48 -10.93 7.96
CA GLU A 127 -5.23 -10.44 8.54
C GLU A 127 -4.97 -8.97 8.18
N GLN A 128 -4.32 -8.25 9.08
CA GLN A 128 -3.95 -6.85 8.85
C GLN A 128 -2.65 -6.72 8.04
N TYR A 129 -2.60 -5.72 7.16
CA TYR A 129 -1.43 -5.17 6.49
C TYR A 129 -0.65 -6.07 5.49
N MET A 130 -0.45 -7.36 5.77
CA MET A 130 0.30 -8.26 4.89
C MET A 130 -0.02 -9.73 5.16
N GLY A 131 0.40 -10.59 4.23
CA GLY A 131 0.30 -12.05 4.36
C GLY A 131 -0.89 -12.65 3.60
N PRO A 132 -1.01 -13.98 3.63
CA PRO A 132 -2.17 -14.67 3.07
C PRO A 132 -3.45 -14.17 3.76
N ARG A 133 -4.54 -14.03 2.98
CA ARG A 133 -5.85 -13.61 3.49
C ARG A 133 -5.82 -12.27 4.26
N SER A 134 -5.02 -11.32 3.79
CA SER A 134 -4.88 -10.01 4.42
C SER A 134 -5.54 -8.90 3.61
N LEU A 135 -5.86 -7.77 4.24
CA LEU A 135 -6.06 -6.51 3.54
C LEU A 135 -4.83 -5.60 3.71
N PRO A 136 -4.08 -5.30 2.63
CA PRO A 136 -2.91 -4.44 2.72
C PRO A 136 -3.26 -3.00 3.06
N LEU A 137 -2.33 -2.29 3.72
CA LEU A 137 -2.49 -0.90 4.18
C LEU A 137 -3.56 -0.69 5.26
N TRP A 138 -4.21 -1.76 5.71
CA TRP A 138 -5.22 -1.73 6.75
C TRP A 138 -4.68 -2.27 8.06
N PHE A 139 -5.02 -1.60 9.15
CA PHE A 139 -4.80 -2.02 10.53
C PHE A 139 -6.12 -1.95 11.29
N HIS A 140 -6.39 -2.95 12.12
CA HIS A 140 -7.56 -2.93 13.02
C HIS A 140 -7.17 -2.78 14.50
N GLU A 141 -5.89 -3.00 14.83
CA GLU A 141 -5.39 -2.86 16.18
C GLU A 141 -4.96 -1.42 16.49
N PRO A 142 -5.47 -0.80 17.57
CA PRO A 142 -5.15 0.58 17.93
C PRO A 142 -3.65 0.88 18.06
N ALA A 143 -2.87 -0.11 18.53
CA ALA A 143 -1.43 0.02 18.73
C ALA A 143 -0.65 0.29 17.42
N TYR A 144 -1.21 -0.07 16.27
CA TYR A 144 -0.55 0.08 14.97
C TYR A 144 -1.11 1.22 14.11
N LEU A 145 -2.06 2.03 14.61
CA LEU A 145 -2.64 3.13 13.83
C LEU A 145 -1.61 4.24 13.48
N GLY A 146 -0.55 4.40 14.29
CA GLY A 146 0.58 5.30 13.97
C GLY A 146 1.67 4.67 13.10
N TRP A 147 1.50 3.41 12.66
CA TRP A 147 2.52 2.70 11.89
C TRP A 147 2.83 3.35 10.55
N SER A 148 1.84 4.01 9.96
CA SER A 148 1.89 4.64 8.64
C SER A 148 1.91 6.17 8.72
N ASP A 149 2.41 6.74 9.83
CA ASP A 149 2.53 8.20 10.01
C ASP A 149 3.88 8.58 10.61
N ARG A 150 4.96 8.13 9.97
CA ARG A 150 6.32 8.46 10.38
C ARG A 150 6.71 9.85 9.87
N ASP A 151 7.24 10.68 10.76
CA ASP A 151 7.80 11.98 10.38
C ASP A 151 9.02 11.79 9.46
N SER A 152 8.87 12.22 8.21
CA SER A 152 9.91 12.21 7.17
C SER A 152 10.38 13.62 6.79
N SER A 153 10.02 14.64 7.58
CA SER A 153 10.38 16.04 7.34
C SER A 153 11.88 16.25 7.14
N ALA A 154 12.71 15.55 7.92
CA ALA A 154 14.17 15.59 7.78
C ALA A 154 14.65 15.06 6.42
N ALA A 155 14.03 14.01 5.87
CA ALA A 155 14.38 13.49 4.55
C ALA A 155 13.98 14.47 3.43
N TYR A 156 12.79 15.08 3.52
CA TYR A 156 12.36 16.12 2.59
C TYR A 156 13.24 17.37 2.66
N ALA A 157 13.63 17.81 3.86
CA ALA A 157 14.59 18.90 4.05
C ALA A 157 15.97 18.55 3.46
N ALA A 158 16.34 17.27 3.50
CA ALA A 158 17.53 16.74 2.85
C ALA A 158 17.35 16.44 1.35
N GLY A 159 16.27 16.90 0.71
CA GLY A 159 16.08 16.84 -0.74
C GLY A 159 15.26 15.66 -1.28
N MET A 160 14.68 14.82 -0.41
CA MET A 160 13.78 13.76 -0.84
C MET A 160 12.55 14.36 -1.53
N ARG A 161 12.05 13.67 -2.55
CA ARG A 161 10.82 14.01 -3.26
C ARG A 161 9.95 12.76 -3.34
N SER A 162 8.66 12.97 -3.57
CA SER A 162 7.74 11.87 -3.85
C SER A 162 6.96 12.19 -5.11
N LEU A 163 6.84 11.20 -5.97
CA LEU A 163 5.96 11.23 -7.11
C LEU A 163 4.51 11.43 -6.66
N PRO A 164 3.67 12.07 -7.50
CA PRO A 164 2.23 12.09 -7.27
C PRO A 164 1.66 10.68 -7.05
N LEU A 165 0.66 10.57 -6.18
CA LEU A 165 0.02 9.29 -5.85
C LEU A 165 -0.51 8.56 -7.12
N THR A 166 -1.05 9.30 -8.08
CA THR A 166 -1.53 8.76 -9.36
C THR A 166 -0.43 8.06 -10.16
N ASP A 167 0.79 8.62 -10.12
CA ASP A 167 1.93 8.08 -10.87
C ASP A 167 2.45 6.81 -10.19
N LEU A 168 2.46 6.78 -8.85
CA LEU A 168 2.77 5.59 -8.06
C LEU A 168 1.76 4.46 -8.32
N VAL A 169 0.46 4.78 -8.30
CA VAL A 169 -0.62 3.81 -8.59
C VAL A 169 -0.50 3.27 -10.01
N SER A 170 -0.18 4.12 -10.97
CA SER A 170 0.00 3.72 -12.37
C SER A 170 1.20 2.78 -12.54
N ALA A 171 2.36 3.14 -11.97
CA ALA A 171 3.55 2.30 -12.00
C ALA A 171 3.34 0.95 -11.28
N ALA A 172 2.61 0.96 -10.15
CA ALA A 172 2.24 -0.27 -9.46
C ALA A 172 1.28 -1.12 -10.32
N LEU A 173 0.28 -0.53 -10.98
CA LEU A 173 -0.62 -1.24 -11.87
C LEU A 173 0.10 -1.87 -13.06
N GLU A 174 1.01 -1.13 -13.71
CA GLU A 174 1.81 -1.63 -14.82
C GLU A 174 2.55 -2.91 -14.42
N TRP A 175 3.21 -2.89 -13.26
CA TRP A 175 3.91 -4.05 -12.73
C TRP A 175 2.97 -5.21 -12.39
N GLU A 176 1.80 -4.91 -11.82
CA GLU A 176 0.77 -5.91 -11.52
C GLU A 176 0.25 -6.61 -12.78
N LEU A 177 0.10 -5.88 -13.88
CA LEU A 177 -0.30 -6.41 -15.17
C LEU A 177 0.81 -7.28 -15.78
N GLU A 178 2.06 -6.84 -15.75
CA GLU A 178 3.22 -7.62 -16.22
C GLU A 178 3.36 -8.95 -15.46
N ARG A 179 3.15 -8.90 -14.14
CA ARG A 179 3.20 -10.07 -13.25
C ARG A 179 2.02 -11.03 -13.42
N GLY A 180 0.95 -10.56 -14.04
CA GLY A 180 -0.33 -11.25 -14.13
C GLY A 180 -1.15 -11.08 -12.85
N LEU A 181 -2.37 -10.58 -13.02
CA LEU A 181 -3.32 -10.33 -11.93
C LEU A 181 -3.86 -11.61 -11.26
N GLY A 182 -3.75 -12.77 -11.91
CA GLY A 182 -4.20 -14.07 -11.39
C GLY A 182 -3.15 -14.89 -10.64
N ARG A 183 -1.94 -14.34 -10.45
CA ARG A 183 -0.89 -15.03 -9.70
C ARG A 183 -1.25 -15.16 -8.22
N VAL A 184 -0.63 -16.13 -7.55
CA VAL A 184 -0.65 -16.20 -6.09
C VAL A 184 0.11 -14.99 -5.52
N ARG A 185 -0.55 -14.25 -4.62
CA ARG A 185 0.02 -13.08 -3.95
C ARG A 185 0.56 -13.44 -2.57
N ARG A 186 1.55 -12.67 -2.11
CA ARG A 186 2.08 -12.69 -0.74
C ARG A 186 1.25 -11.88 0.24
N ALA A 187 0.49 -10.91 -0.27
CA ALA A 187 -0.41 -10.06 0.49
C ALA A 187 -1.68 -9.79 -0.32
N GLY A 188 -2.84 -9.85 0.35
CA GLY A 188 -4.14 -9.66 -0.26
C GLY A 188 -5.08 -10.85 -0.11
N LEU A 189 -6.36 -10.59 -0.39
CA LEU A 189 -7.39 -11.63 -0.52
C LEU A 189 -7.31 -12.29 -1.90
N SER A 190 -7.56 -13.59 -1.94
CA SER A 190 -7.90 -14.28 -3.18
C SER A 190 -9.34 -13.93 -3.63
N PRO A 191 -9.67 -14.18 -4.92
CA PRO A 191 -11.03 -13.97 -5.42
C PRO A 191 -12.11 -14.75 -4.67
N GLU A 192 -11.79 -15.96 -4.21
CA GLU A 192 -12.72 -16.80 -3.47
C GLU A 192 -12.95 -16.28 -2.05
N GLU A 193 -11.89 -15.87 -1.37
CA GLU A 193 -11.96 -15.31 -0.01
C GLU A 193 -12.78 -14.03 0.01
N GLU A 194 -12.52 -13.08 -0.89
CA GLU A 194 -13.30 -11.84 -0.92
C GLU A 194 -14.76 -12.08 -1.30
N ARG A 195 -15.05 -12.99 -2.26
CA ARG A 195 -16.45 -13.31 -2.61
C ARG A 195 -17.20 -13.92 -1.43
N SER A 196 -16.54 -14.78 -0.65
CA SER A 196 -17.08 -15.34 0.57
C SER A 196 -17.36 -14.25 1.61
N LEU A 197 -16.41 -13.31 1.81
CA LEU A 197 -16.59 -12.17 2.71
C LEU A 197 -17.72 -11.23 2.27
N LEU A 198 -17.80 -10.88 0.98
CA LEU A 198 -18.86 -10.03 0.44
C LEU A 198 -20.25 -10.68 0.63
N SER A 199 -20.34 -12.00 0.43
CA SER A 199 -21.57 -12.76 0.63
C SER A 199 -21.95 -12.88 2.11
N GLY A 200 -20.96 -13.08 2.99
CA GLY A 200 -21.18 -13.07 4.44
C GLY A 200 -21.63 -11.70 4.94
N TRP A 201 -21.03 -10.63 4.42
CA TRP A 201 -21.36 -9.26 4.81
C TRP A 201 -22.75 -8.84 4.34
N SER A 202 -23.17 -9.23 3.13
CA SER A 202 -24.51 -8.89 2.64
C SER A 202 -25.64 -9.46 3.52
N VAL A 203 -25.39 -10.60 4.19
CA VAL A 203 -26.31 -11.22 5.16
C VAL A 203 -26.20 -10.57 6.55
N ALA A 204 -24.98 -10.21 6.96
CA ALA A 204 -24.71 -9.67 8.29
C ALA A 204 -24.99 -8.16 8.44
N LYS A 205 -25.02 -7.41 7.33
CA LYS A 205 -25.21 -5.96 7.34
C LYS A 205 -26.56 -5.61 7.98
N PRO A 206 -26.60 -4.73 8.99
CA PRO A 206 -27.87 -4.23 9.52
C PRO A 206 -28.69 -3.59 8.41
N GLN A 207 -30.00 -3.88 8.35
CA GLN A 207 -30.95 -3.22 7.46
C GLN A 207 -31.00 -1.71 7.71
#